data_AF-A0A819NEJ7-F1
#
_entry.id   AF-A0A819NEJ7-F1
#
_cell.length_a   1.000
_cell.length_b   1.000
_cell.length_c   1.000
_cell.angle_alpha   90.00
_cell.angle_beta   90.00
_cell.angle_gamma   90.00
#
_symmetry.space_group_name_H-M   'P 1'
#
loop_
_entity.id
_entity.type
_entity.pdbx_description
1 polymer ?
#
loop_
_entity_poly.entity_id
_entity_poly.type
_entity_poly.pdbx_seq_one_letter_code
_entity_poly.pdbx_strand_id
1 'polypeptide(L)'
;MTFRPPCTLFRISFQVFDCIRLTKKETTSLSRFFLKNLLFELFKCFGLIKLIRRLNEPTLTVYFEGLFPRDTKKNTDFAINFYTSIGLGGLAVISSPSPHTSSSSSTSSSSIHSNNLVSTGDQAPHSSSGNSG
;
A
#
# COMPACT_ATOMS: atom_id res chain seq x y z
N MET A 1 -18.94 -19.59 15.09
CA MET A 1 -19.57 -18.26 15.25
C MET A 1 -18.46 -17.23 15.40
N THR A 2 -18.07 -16.54 14.33
CA THR A 2 -17.05 -15.49 14.39
C THR A 2 -17.68 -14.23 14.96
N PHE A 3 -17.42 -13.98 16.25
CA PHE A 3 -17.84 -12.78 16.96
C PHE A 3 -17.05 -11.60 16.37
N ARG A 4 -17.63 -10.91 15.38
CA ARG A 4 -17.03 -9.70 14.83
C ARG A 4 -17.24 -8.60 15.87
N PRO A 5 -16.19 -8.12 16.55
CA PRO A 5 -16.35 -7.13 17.61
C PRO A 5 -17.02 -5.87 17.02
N PRO A 6 -17.91 -5.21 17.78
CA PRO A 6 -18.53 -3.97 17.34
C PRO A 6 -17.46 -2.92 17.13
N CYS A 7 -17.50 -2.29 15.97
CA CYS A 7 -16.56 -1.28 15.52
C CYS A 7 -16.71 0.01 16.32
N THR A 8 -16.16 0.03 17.53
CA THR A 8 -16.18 1.17 18.45
C THR A 8 -15.45 2.39 17.90
N LEU A 9 -14.59 2.19 16.90
CA LEU A 9 -13.85 3.25 16.22
C LEU A 9 -14.73 4.18 15.36
N PHE A 10 -16.01 3.83 15.12
CA PHE A 10 -16.93 4.65 14.32
C PHE A 10 -17.57 5.82 15.08
N ARG A 11 -17.18 6.07 16.34
CA ARG A 11 -17.56 7.30 17.05
C ARG A 11 -16.76 8.53 16.60
N ILE A 12 -15.81 8.35 15.69
CA ILE A 12 -14.90 9.41 15.23
C ILE A 12 -15.41 9.95 13.89
N SER A 13 -15.62 11.26 13.80
CA SER A 13 -16.03 11.95 12.57
C SER A 13 -14.95 11.86 11.50
N PHE A 14 -15.32 11.60 10.24
CA PHE A 14 -14.36 11.54 9.12
C PHE A 14 -13.60 12.86 8.87
N GLN A 15 -14.07 13.97 9.43
CA GLN A 15 -13.38 15.26 9.37
C GLN A 15 -12.01 15.24 10.05
N VAL A 16 -11.77 14.35 11.03
CA VAL A 16 -10.47 14.29 11.71
C VAL A 16 -9.35 13.79 10.79
N PHE A 17 -9.67 13.18 9.64
CA PHE A 17 -8.65 12.71 8.70
C PHE A 17 -7.94 13.87 7.98
N ASP A 18 -8.51 15.07 8.01
CA ASP A 18 -7.94 16.27 7.40
C ASP A 18 -6.58 16.68 8.02
N CYS A 19 -6.35 16.33 9.29
CA CYS A 19 -5.07 16.61 9.95
C CYS A 19 -3.95 15.64 9.53
N ILE A 20 -4.27 14.59 8.77
CA ILE A 20 -3.31 13.55 8.38
C ILE A 20 -2.68 13.93 7.05
N ARG A 21 -1.34 13.98 7.01
CA ARG A 21 -0.56 14.27 5.81
C ARG A 21 0.41 13.15 5.49
N LEU A 22 0.10 12.36 4.48
CA LEU A 22 0.91 11.22 4.07
C LEU A 22 2.04 11.66 3.13
N THR A 23 3.05 12.34 3.68
CA THR A 23 4.24 12.79 2.93
C THR A 23 5.53 12.28 3.58
N LYS A 24 6.59 12.09 2.78
CA LYS A 24 7.90 11.63 3.30
C LYS A 24 8.47 12.53 4.41
N LYS A 25 8.19 13.85 4.33
CA LYS A 25 8.72 14.85 5.24
C LYS A 25 7.99 14.87 6.60
N GLU A 26 6.69 14.64 6.59
CA GLU A 26 5.86 14.79 7.80
C GLU A 26 5.52 13.44 8.47
N THR A 27 5.67 12.32 7.75
CA THR A 27 5.32 11.00 8.28
C THR A 27 6.49 10.36 9.04
N THR A 28 6.49 10.45 10.37
CA THR A 28 7.43 9.76 11.27
C THR A 28 7.07 8.27 11.44
N SER A 29 7.99 7.45 11.95
CA SER A 29 7.74 6.00 12.16
C SER A 29 6.51 5.72 13.05
N LEU A 30 6.27 6.53 14.09
CA LEU A 30 5.11 6.37 14.97
C LEU A 30 3.80 6.71 14.26
N SER A 31 3.78 7.80 13.48
CA SER A 31 2.60 8.16 12.68
C SER A 31 2.25 7.08 11.65
N ARG A 32 3.26 6.44 11.04
CA ARG A 32 3.06 5.27 10.15
C ARG A 32 2.43 4.09 10.89
N PHE A 33 2.93 3.78 12.09
CA PHE A 33 2.38 2.68 12.89
C PHE A 33 0.94 2.98 13.32
N PHE A 34 0.66 4.19 13.77
CA PHE A 34 -0.69 4.64 14.12
C PHE A 34 -1.64 4.54 12.93
N LEU A 35 -1.27 5.11 11.78
CA LEU A 35 -2.10 5.13 10.58
C LEU A 35 -2.35 3.71 10.04
N LYS A 36 -1.34 2.84 10.09
CA LYS A 36 -1.50 1.42 9.77
C LYS A 36 -2.60 0.80 10.63
N ASN A 37 -2.48 0.89 11.95
CA ASN A 37 -3.44 0.25 12.85
C ASN A 37 -4.84 0.85 12.71
N LEU A 38 -4.93 2.17 12.51
CA LEU A 38 -6.20 2.87 12.24
C LEU A 38 -6.91 2.31 11.00
N LEU A 39 -6.20 2.24 9.88
CA LEU A 39 -6.73 1.72 8.61
C LEU A 39 -7.07 0.22 8.70
N PHE A 40 -6.28 -0.56 9.43
CA PHE A 40 -6.56 -1.98 9.67
C PHE A 40 -7.83 -2.19 10.51
N GLU A 41 -8.05 -1.40 11.56
CA GLU A 41 -9.29 -1.46 12.34
C GLU A 41 -10.50 -1.07 11.48
N LEU A 42 -10.38 -0.02 10.65
CA LEU A 42 -11.43 0.34 9.68
C LEU A 42 -11.68 -0.78 8.67
N PHE A 43 -10.64 -1.42 8.14
CA PHE A 43 -10.76 -2.55 7.24
C PHE A 43 -11.44 -3.76 7.93
N LYS A 44 -11.05 -4.11 9.16
CA LYS A 44 -11.69 -5.18 9.95
C LYS A 44 -13.18 -4.91 10.16
N CYS A 45 -13.57 -3.64 10.20
CA CYS A 45 -14.93 -3.19 10.39
C CYS A 45 -15.81 -3.18 9.13
N PHE A 46 -15.31 -2.65 8.03
CA PHE A 46 -16.10 -2.48 6.81
C PHE A 46 -15.81 -3.55 5.76
N GLY A 47 -14.59 -4.08 5.74
CA GLY A 47 -14.02 -4.77 4.58
C GLY A 47 -13.57 -3.78 3.50
N LEU A 48 -12.73 -4.25 2.58
CA LEU A 48 -12.03 -3.40 1.60
C LEU A 48 -12.99 -2.63 0.68
N ILE A 49 -13.99 -3.30 0.10
CA ILE A 49 -14.91 -2.69 -0.88
C ILE A 49 -15.76 -1.58 -0.26
N LYS A 50 -16.32 -1.83 0.94
CA LYS A 50 -17.13 -0.83 1.65
C LYS A 50 -16.28 0.35 2.12
N LEU A 51 -15.03 0.08 2.54
CA LEU A 51 -14.10 1.12 2.93
C LEU A 51 -13.73 2.03 1.75
N ILE A 52 -13.38 1.46 0.58
CA ILE A 52 -13.07 2.23 -0.63
C ILE A 52 -14.26 3.12 -1.01
N ARG A 53 -15.49 2.59 -1.01
CA ARG A 53 -16.69 3.37 -1.34
C ARG A 53 -16.90 4.54 -0.39
N ARG A 54 -16.58 4.37 0.90
CA ARG A 54 -16.73 5.43 1.91
C ARG A 54 -15.63 6.50 1.80
N LEU A 55 -14.41 6.10 1.48
CA LEU A 55 -13.29 7.01 1.31
C LEU A 55 -13.33 7.78 -0.02
N ASN A 56 -14.03 7.23 -1.03
CA ASN A 56 -14.25 7.88 -2.32
C ASN A 56 -15.59 8.63 -2.41
N GLU A 57 -16.17 8.98 -1.26
CA GLU A 57 -17.44 9.69 -1.19
C GLU A 57 -17.20 11.20 -1.44
N PRO A 58 -17.96 11.85 -2.34
CA PRO A 58 -17.63 13.18 -2.84
C PRO A 58 -17.72 14.27 -1.76
N THR A 59 -18.59 14.12 -0.76
CA THR A 59 -18.72 15.10 0.33
C THR A 59 -17.57 15.02 1.33
N LEU A 60 -16.96 13.83 1.47
CA LEU A 60 -15.86 13.58 2.39
C LEU A 60 -14.47 13.66 1.75
N THR A 61 -14.39 13.71 0.42
CA THR A 61 -13.12 13.69 -0.33
C THR A 61 -12.15 14.79 0.14
N VAL A 62 -12.66 15.98 0.49
CA VAL A 62 -11.86 17.11 0.99
C VAL A 62 -11.07 16.73 2.25
N TYR A 63 -11.67 15.96 3.16
CA TYR A 63 -11.02 15.53 4.41
C TYR A 63 -10.00 14.40 4.20
N PHE A 64 -9.92 13.85 2.99
CA PHE A 64 -9.01 12.76 2.65
C PHE A 64 -7.89 13.20 1.69
N GLU A 65 -7.78 14.49 1.34
CA GLU A 65 -6.72 14.99 0.45
C GLU A 65 -5.32 14.71 1.01
N GLY A 66 -5.11 14.93 2.31
CA GLY A 66 -3.85 14.62 2.96
C GLY A 66 -3.58 13.11 3.12
N LEU A 67 -4.64 12.30 3.13
CA LEU A 67 -4.54 10.84 3.21
C LEU A 67 -4.21 10.23 1.85
N PHE A 68 -4.82 10.73 0.77
CA PHE A 68 -4.58 10.33 -0.61
C PHE A 68 -3.98 11.51 -1.41
N PRO A 69 -2.71 11.88 -1.16
CA PRO A 69 -2.11 13.03 -1.80
C PRO A 69 -1.99 12.85 -3.31
N ARG A 70 -2.52 13.84 -4.05
CA ARG A 70 -2.47 13.91 -5.53
C ARG A 70 -1.64 15.10 -6.04
N ASP A 71 -1.00 15.85 -5.14
CA ASP A 71 -0.30 17.10 -5.48
C ASP A 71 0.95 16.89 -6.33
N THR A 72 1.76 15.88 -5.98
CA THR A 72 3.04 15.60 -6.65
C THR A 72 3.26 14.11 -6.78
N LYS A 73 3.89 13.69 -7.89
CA LYS A 73 4.26 12.29 -8.13
C LYS A 73 5.00 11.66 -6.94
N LYS A 74 5.89 12.41 -6.28
CA LYS A 74 6.65 11.94 -5.10
C LYS A 74 5.75 11.57 -3.92
N ASN A 75 4.74 12.39 -3.64
CA ASN A 75 3.80 12.13 -2.54
C ASN A 75 2.84 10.98 -2.90
N THR A 76 2.38 10.93 -4.15
CA THR A 76 1.54 9.84 -4.65
C THR A 76 2.27 8.49 -4.61
N ASP A 77 3.52 8.43 -5.09
CA ASP A 77 4.34 7.22 -5.02
C ASP A 77 4.57 6.77 -3.56
N PHE A 78 4.80 7.72 -2.65
CA PHE A 78 4.95 7.43 -1.22
C PHE A 78 3.67 6.85 -0.62
N ALA A 79 2.51 7.43 -0.95
CA ALA A 79 1.21 6.94 -0.50
C ALA A 79 0.92 5.54 -1.04
N ILE A 80 1.13 5.30 -2.34
CA ILE A 80 0.99 3.98 -2.96
C ILE A 80 1.86 2.95 -2.23
N ASN A 81 3.15 3.26 -2.04
CA ASN A 81 4.07 2.35 -1.36
C ASN A 81 3.67 2.10 0.11
N PHE A 82 3.11 3.09 0.80
CA PHE A 82 2.59 2.91 2.14
C PHE A 82 1.42 1.91 2.16
N TYR A 83 0.40 2.12 1.31
CA TYR A 83 -0.78 1.25 1.24
C TYR A 83 -0.46 -0.17 0.79
N THR A 84 0.48 -0.36 -0.14
CA THR A 84 0.94 -1.70 -0.55
C THR A 84 1.75 -2.37 0.56
N SER A 85 2.63 -1.65 1.25
CA SER A 85 3.44 -2.18 2.34
C SER A 85 2.60 -2.65 3.55
N ILE A 86 1.45 -2.03 3.77
CA ILE A 86 0.52 -2.45 4.82
C ILE A 86 -0.47 -3.53 4.35
N GLY A 87 -0.45 -3.93 3.07
CA GLY A 87 -1.37 -4.94 2.53
C GLY A 87 -2.78 -4.42 2.20
N LEU A 88 -2.97 -3.10 2.13
CA LEU A 88 -4.23 -2.45 1.73
C LEU A 88 -4.09 -1.81 0.34
N GLY A 89 -3.49 -2.51 -0.61
CA GLY A 89 -3.23 -2.02 -1.98
C GLY A 89 -4.49 -1.56 -2.73
N GLY A 90 -5.67 -2.08 -2.38
CA GLY A 90 -6.95 -1.60 -2.94
C GLY A 90 -7.26 -0.14 -2.61
N LEU A 91 -6.70 0.42 -1.53
CA LEU A 91 -6.82 1.85 -1.21
C LEU A 91 -5.91 2.73 -2.08
N ALA A 92 -4.81 2.19 -2.60
CA ALA A 92 -3.91 2.92 -3.49
C ALA A 92 -4.60 3.30 -4.81
N VAL A 93 -5.65 2.57 -5.22
CA VAL A 93 -6.49 2.89 -6.37
C VAL A 93 -7.15 4.26 -6.24
N ILE A 94 -7.41 4.73 -5.01
CA ILE A 94 -7.96 6.07 -4.76
C ILE A 94 -6.91 7.15 -5.03
N SER A 95 -5.62 6.89 -4.77
CA SER A 95 -4.54 7.84 -5.08
C SER A 95 -4.20 7.92 -6.57
N SER A 96 -4.39 6.83 -7.32
CA SER A 96 -4.01 6.75 -8.74
C SER A 96 -5.12 7.31 -9.65
N PRO A 97 -4.84 8.30 -10.52
CA PRO A 97 -5.84 8.93 -11.38
C PRO A 97 -6.23 8.10 -12.63
N SER A 98 -6.10 6.76 -12.64
CA SER A 98 -6.40 5.95 -13.83
C SER A 98 -7.11 4.62 -13.52
N PRO A 99 -8.17 4.25 -14.28
CA PRO A 99 -9.02 3.09 -14.01
C PRO A 99 -8.45 1.85 -14.70
N HIS A 100 -7.46 1.19 -14.09
CA HIS A 100 -7.10 -0.16 -14.50
C HIS A 100 -7.10 -1.08 -13.29
N THR A 101 -8.24 -1.76 -13.20
CA THR A 101 -8.52 -2.94 -12.40
C THR A 101 -7.37 -3.96 -12.52
N SER A 102 -6.50 -4.01 -11.51
CA SER A 102 -5.59 -5.14 -11.32
C SER A 102 -5.77 -5.63 -9.90
N SER A 103 -6.77 -6.49 -9.74
CA SER A 103 -6.89 -7.41 -8.62
C SER A 103 -5.60 -8.23 -8.50
N SER A 104 -4.80 -7.96 -7.46
CA SER A 104 -3.81 -8.92 -6.96
C SER A 104 -4.02 -9.10 -5.46
N SER A 105 -4.81 -10.13 -5.17
CA SER A 105 -4.85 -10.81 -3.89
C SER A 105 -3.43 -11.15 -3.41
N SER A 106 -3.07 -10.66 -2.24
CA SER A 106 -1.91 -11.06 -1.48
C SER A 106 -2.05 -12.50 -0.96
N THR A 107 -1.11 -13.38 -1.32
CA THR A 107 -0.78 -14.57 -0.52
C THR A 107 0.63 -14.35 0.02
N SER A 108 0.72 -13.92 1.27
CA SER A 108 1.97 -13.87 2.03
C SER A 108 2.06 -15.15 2.86
N SER A 109 3.06 -15.99 2.58
CA SER A 109 3.51 -17.04 3.50
C SER A 109 5.03 -17.00 3.57
N SER A 110 5.55 -16.79 4.76
CA SER A 110 6.96 -16.58 5.09
C SER A 110 7.68 -17.86 5.52
N SER A 111 8.93 -18.00 5.06
CA SER A 111 10.12 -18.57 5.76
C SER A 111 10.32 -20.09 5.90
N ILE A 112 11.40 -20.64 5.31
CA ILE A 112 12.38 -21.63 5.86
C ILE A 112 13.69 -21.46 5.03
N HIS A 113 14.78 -20.85 5.52
CA HIS A 113 15.94 -21.35 6.30
C HIS A 113 16.98 -22.24 5.57
N SER A 114 18.25 -21.80 5.70
CA SER A 114 19.52 -22.57 5.74
C SER A 114 20.37 -22.81 4.47
N ASN A 115 21.41 -21.98 4.36
CA ASN A 115 22.86 -22.27 4.36
C ASN A 115 23.55 -23.23 3.36
N ASN A 116 24.64 -22.66 2.81
CA ASN A 116 26.02 -23.18 2.69
C ASN A 116 26.52 -23.88 1.41
N LEU A 117 27.68 -23.36 0.96
CA LEU A 117 28.84 -24.03 0.31
C LEU A 117 28.58 -24.75 -1.04
N VAL A 118 29.42 -24.76 -2.08
CA VAL A 118 30.84 -24.45 -2.30
C VAL A 118 31.12 -24.67 -3.80
N SER A 119 32.13 -23.96 -4.35
CA SER A 119 33.02 -24.40 -5.45
C SER A 119 32.45 -24.78 -6.82
N THR A 120 33.12 -24.68 -7.97
CA THR A 120 34.36 -24.13 -8.52
C THR A 120 34.26 -24.54 -10.00
N GLY A 121 34.79 -23.77 -10.96
CA GLY A 121 35.24 -24.37 -12.22
C GLY A 121 34.83 -23.62 -13.48
N ASP A 122 35.81 -22.86 -13.95
CA ASP A 122 36.13 -22.47 -15.32
C ASP A 122 35.45 -23.22 -16.49
N GLN A 123 35.02 -22.47 -17.51
CA GLN A 123 35.58 -22.59 -18.87
C GLN A 123 35.20 -21.39 -19.75
N ALA A 124 36.23 -20.77 -20.32
CA ALA A 124 36.15 -19.73 -21.34
C ALA A 124 36.09 -20.37 -22.77
N PRO A 125 36.48 -19.70 -23.87
CA PRO A 125 35.62 -18.86 -24.72
C PRO A 125 35.61 -19.33 -26.19
N HIS A 126 34.60 -18.99 -27.00
CA HIS A 126 34.66 -19.16 -28.46
C HIS A 126 34.04 -17.98 -29.22
N SER A 127 34.93 -17.04 -29.56
CA SER A 127 35.13 -16.34 -30.85
C SER A 127 33.97 -16.10 -31.84
N SER A 128 33.68 -14.81 -32.02
CA SER A 128 33.89 -13.99 -33.25
C SER A 128 33.26 -14.33 -34.61
N SER A 129 32.87 -13.21 -35.25
CA SER A 129 32.73 -12.93 -36.69
C SER A 129 31.37 -13.33 -37.29
N GLY A 130 30.53 -12.43 -37.79
CA GLY A 130 30.80 -11.19 -38.52
C GLY A 130 30.53 -11.46 -39.99
N ASN A 131 29.54 -10.79 -40.60
CA ASN A 131 29.66 -10.29 -41.97
C ASN A 131 28.57 -9.27 -42.29
N SER A 132 29.01 -8.21 -42.95
CA SER A 132 28.24 -7.15 -43.59
C SER A 132 27.77 -7.59 -44.98
N GLY A 133 26.67 -7.01 -45.45
CA GLY A 133 26.19 -7.16 -46.84
C GLY A 133 24.83 -6.55 -47.00
#